data_AF-A0A356Z4J5-F1
#
_entry.id   AF-A0A356Z4J5-F1
#
_cell.length_a   1.000
_cell.length_b   1.000
_cell.length_c   1.000
_cell.angle_alpha   90.00
_cell.angle_beta   90.00
_cell.angle_gamma   90.00
#
_symmetry.space_group_name_H-M   'P 1'
#
loop_
_entity.id
_entity.type
_entity.pdbx_description
1 polymer ?
#
loop_
_entity_poly.entity_id
_entity_poly.type
_entity_poly.pdbx_seq_one_letter_code
_entity_poly.pdbx_strand_id
1 'polypeptide(L)' 'MESFLNLPLEKQNIIIDAALTCFGTNGYKKTSVGDIAAAAGISKALVFHYFGTKKALYLYLIDLCTHIIMNEL' A
#
# COMPACT_ATOMS: atom_id res chain seq x y z
N MET A 1 8.54 -7.98 -0.02
CA MET A 1 8.43 -6.74 -0.83
C MET A 1 8.97 -6.93 -2.23
N GLU A 2 10.04 -7.70 -2.45
CA GLU A 2 10.49 -8.09 -3.81
C GLU A 2 9.35 -8.66 -4.68
N SER A 3 8.50 -9.51 -4.11
CA SER A 3 7.31 -10.04 -4.79
C SER A 3 6.27 -8.99 -5.21
N PHE A 4 6.19 -7.86 -4.51
CA PHE A 4 5.32 -6.74 -4.87
C PHE A 4 5.92 -5.91 -5.99
N LEU A 5 7.22 -5.61 -5.92
CA LEU A 5 7.92 -4.81 -6.93
C LEU A 5 8.02 -5.52 -8.29
N ASN A 6 7.89 -6.85 -8.31
CA ASN A 6 7.85 -7.66 -9.53
C ASN A 6 6.45 -7.70 -10.20
N LEU A 7 5.43 -7.08 -9.62
CA LEU A 7 4.12 -6.99 -10.25
C LEU A 7 4.13 -6.00 -11.42
N PRO A 8 3.25 -6.16 -12.42
CA PRO A 8 3.00 -5.11 -13.40
C PRO A 8 2.65 -3.79 -12.69
N LEU A 9 3.16 -2.66 -13.19
CA LEU A 9 2.97 -1.35 -12.55
C LEU A 9 1.51 -1.02 -12.28
N GLU A 10 0.60 -1.38 -13.19
CA GLU A 10 -0.85 -1.21 -13.00
C GLU A 10 -1.35 -1.91 -11.73
N LYS A 11 -0.89 -3.14 -11.46
CA LYS A 11 -1.25 -3.88 -10.25
C LYS A 11 -0.63 -3.28 -8.99
N GLN A 12 0.59 -2.75 -9.09
CA GLN A 12 1.21 -2.02 -7.99
C GLN A 12 0.37 -0.79 -7.65
N ASN A 13 0.00 0.00 -8.65
CA ASN A 13 -0.79 1.22 -8.50
C ASN A 13 -2.15 0.96 -7.85
N ILE A 14 -2.89 -0.08 -8.28
CA ILE A 14 -4.16 -0.44 -7.64
C ILE A 14 -4.01 -0.67 -6.13
N ILE A 15 -2.95 -1.37 -5.71
CA ILE A 15 -2.69 -1.65 -4.29
C ILE A 15 -2.26 -0.38 -3.55
N ILE A 16 -1.39 0.43 -4.18
CA ILE A 16 -0.92 1.70 -3.64
C ILE A 16 -2.08 2.66 -3.44
N ASP A 17 -2.91 2.87 -4.46
CA ASP A 17 -4.05 3.78 -4.45
C ASP A 17 -5.09 3.36 -3.39
N ALA A 18 -5.41 2.07 -3.31
CA ALA A 18 -6.29 1.54 -2.29
C ALA A 18 -5.73 1.79 -0.88
N ALA A 19 -4.45 1.52 -0.66
CA ALA A 19 -3.82 1.69 0.64
C ALA A 19 -3.71 3.18 1.04
N LEU A 20 -3.30 4.06 0.11
CA LEU A 20 -3.25 5.50 0.30
C LEU A 20 -4.64 6.06 0.62
N THR A 21 -5.67 5.65 -0.12
CA THR A 21 -7.06 6.05 0.13
C THR A 21 -7.49 5.61 1.52
N CYS A 22 -7.35 4.33 1.86
CA CYS A 22 -7.78 3.82 3.15
C CYS A 22 -7.04 4.47 4.33
N PHE A 23 -5.72 4.68 4.23
CA PHE A 23 -4.95 5.34 5.28
C PHE A 23 -5.18 6.84 5.34
N GLY A 24 -5.30 7.52 4.20
CA GLY A 24 -5.56 8.96 4.11
C GLY A 24 -6.94 9.34 4.65
N THR A 25 -7.96 8.51 4.39
CA THR A 25 -9.33 8.76 4.88
C THR A 25 -9.50 8.43 6.35
N ASN A 26 -8.98 7.27 6.81
CA ASN A 26 -9.32 6.74 8.14
C ASN A 26 -8.18 6.86 9.17
N GLY A 27 -6.95 7.14 8.72
CA GLY A 27 -5.74 7.14 9.54
C GLY A 27 -5.25 5.73 9.89
N TYR A 28 -3.95 5.63 10.20
CA TYR A 28 -3.25 4.35 10.44
C TYR A 28 -3.94 3.41 11.44
N LYS A 29 -4.45 3.94 12.57
CA LYS A 29 -5.03 3.12 13.63
C LYS A 29 -6.35 2.45 13.22
N LYS A 30 -7.20 3.15 12.46
CA LYS A 30 -8.54 2.66 12.08
C LYS A 30 -8.53 1.81 10.82
N THR A 31 -7.51 1.93 9.97
CA THR A 31 -7.38 1.10 8.76
C THR A 31 -6.87 -0.29 9.08
N SER A 32 -7.56 -1.33 8.59
CA SER A 32 -7.09 -2.70 8.62
C SER A 32 -6.51 -3.13 7.26
N VAL A 33 -5.68 -4.18 7.26
CA VAL A 33 -5.19 -4.81 6.02
C VAL A 33 -6.35 -5.43 5.22
N GLY A 34 -7.45 -5.79 5.89
CA GLY A 34 -8.64 -6.31 5.24
C GLY A 34 -9.36 -5.25 4.40
N ASP A 35 -9.47 -4.02 4.92
CA ASP A 35 -10.10 -2.90 4.21
C ASP A 35 -9.32 -2.56 2.94
N ILE A 36 -7.99 -2.52 3.05
CA ILE A 36 -7.09 -2.27 1.92
C ILE A 36 -7.22 -3.39 0.87
N ALA A 37 -7.21 -4.65 1.31
CA ALA A 37 -7.33 -5.80 0.41
C ALA A 37 -8.67 -5.78 -0.35
N ALA A 38 -9.76 -5.46 0.35
CA ALA A 38 -11.09 -5.31 -0.25
C ALA A 38 -11.12 -4.16 -1.26
N ALA A 39 -10.57 -3.00 -0.92
CA ALA A 39 -10.49 -1.85 -1.82
C ALA A 39 -9.61 -2.12 -3.07
N ALA A 40 -8.53 -2.89 -2.92
CA ALA A 40 -7.64 -3.29 -4.01
C ALA A 40 -8.14 -4.50 -4.82
N GLY A 41 -9.25 -5.14 -4.41
CA GLY A 41 -9.78 -6.33 -5.07
C GLY A 41 -8.87 -7.56 -4.97
N ILE A 42 -8.09 -7.69 -3.88
CA ILE A 42 -7.18 -8.82 -3.63
C ILE A 42 -7.44 -9.48 -2.28
N SER A 43 -6.83 -10.64 -2.05
CA SER A 43 -6.95 -11.31 -0.76
C SER A 43 -6.08 -10.65 0.31
N LYS A 44 -6.55 -10.66 1.56
CA LYS A 44 -5.78 -10.21 2.73
C LYS A 44 -4.44 -10.95 2.87
N ALA A 45 -4.42 -12.24 2.54
CA ALA A 45 -3.20 -13.06 2.56
C ALA A 45 -2.16 -12.54 1.56
N LEU A 46 -2.59 -12.05 0.40
CA LEU A 46 -1.70 -11.52 -0.62
C LEU A 46 -1.03 -10.20 -0.18
N VAL A 47 -1.77 -9.33 0.52
CA VAL A 47 -1.18 -8.11 1.12
C VAL A 47 -0.09 -8.46 2.13
N PHE A 48 -0.32 -9.47 2.98
CA PHE A 48 0.71 -9.95 3.91
C PHE A 48 1.88 -10.62 3.20
N HIS A 49 1.64 -11.36 2.12
CA HIS A 49 2.73 -11.92 1.31
C HIS A 49 3.64 -10.81 0.74
N TYR A 50 3.07 -9.70 0.29
CA TYR A 50 3.82 -8.57 -0.25
C TYR A 50 4.58 -7.76 0.80
N PHE A 51 3.90 -7.38 1.88
CA PHE A 51 4.40 -6.38 2.84
C PHE A 51 4.76 -6.96 4.21
N GLY A 52 4.32 -8.17 4.54
CA GLY A 52 4.55 -8.82 5.84
C GLY A 52 3.71 -8.25 6.99
N THR A 53 3.60 -6.92 7.10
CA THR A 53 2.83 -6.26 8.16
C THR A 53 2.13 -4.98 7.66
N LYS A 54 1.08 -4.54 8.37
CA LYS A 54 0.44 -3.24 8.13
C LYS A 54 1.44 -2.07 8.25
N LYS A 55 2.35 -2.15 9.22
CA LYS A 55 3.38 -1.13 9.45
C LYS A 55 4.32 -1.02 8.26
N ALA A 56 4.78 -2.14 7.72
CA ALA A 56 5.66 -2.17 6.56
C ALA A 56 5.00 -1.60 5.30
N LEU A 57 3.73 -1.93 5.04
CA LEU A 57 2.96 -1.28 3.97
C LEU A 57 2.86 0.23 4.18
N TYR A 58 2.51 0.67 5.39
CA TYR A 58 2.39 2.10 5.68
C TYR A 58 3.71 2.85 5.48
N LEU A 59 4.82 2.30 5.98
CA LEU A 59 6.15 2.91 5.81
C LEU A 59 6.58 2.94 4.34
N TYR A 60 6.27 1.90 3.57
CA TYR A 60 6.52 1.88 2.13
C TYR A 60 5.80 3.04 1.42
N LEU A 61 4.54 3.32 1.77
CA LEU A 61 3.79 4.44 1.18
C LEU A 61 4.36 5.80 1.58
N ILE A 62 4.79 5.97 2.84
CA ILE A 62 5.45 7.21 3.28
C ILE A 62 6.73 7.43 2.49
N ASP A 63 7.54 6.39 2.32
CA ASP A 63 8.77 6.45 1.55
C ASP A 63 8.50 6.80 0.08
N LEU A 64 7.53 6.12 -0.54
CA LEU A 64 7.09 6.40 -1.91
C LEU A 64 6.65 7.86 -2.08
N CYS A 65 5.74 8.34 -1.24
CA CYS A 65 5.26 9.73 -1.32
C CYS A 65 6.37 10.74 -1.08
N THR A 66 7.27 10.47 -0.12
CA THR A 66 8.41 11.35 0.17
C THR A 66 9.33 11.46 -1.05
N HIS A 67 9.67 10.33 -1.69
CA HIS A 67 10.49 10.34 -2.91
C HIS A 67 9.82 11.11 -4.05
N ILE A 68 8.51 10.95 -4.26
CA ILE A 68 7.76 11.70 -5.29
C ILE A 68 7.82 13.19 -5.00
N ILE A 69 7.48 13.60 -3.78
CA ILE A 69 7.47 15.02 -3.38
C ILE A 69 8.86 15.64 -3.53
N MET A 70 9.92 14.94 -3.14
CA MET A 70 11.30 15.44 -3.22
C MET A 70 11.82 15.54 -4.65
N ASN A 71 11.30 14.76 -5.60
CA ASN A 71 11.70 14.84 -7.01
C ASN A 71 10.98 15.96 -7.77
N GLU A 72 9.85 16.46 -7.24
CA GLU A 72 9.04 17.53 -7.83
C GLU A 72 9.38 18.92 -7.25
N LEU A 73 10.25 18.98 -6.23
CA LEU A 73 10.79 20.19 -5.61
C LEU A 73 12.21 20.46 -6.10
#